data_AF-A0A7I4APJ4-F1
#
_entry.id   AF-A0A7I4APJ4-F1
#
_cell.length_a   1.000
_cell.length_b   1.000
_cell.length_c   1.000
_cell.angle_alpha   90.00
_cell.angle_beta   90.00
_cell.angle_gamma   90.00
#
_symmetry.space_group_name_H-M   'P 1'
#
loop_
_entity.id
_entity.type
_entity.pdbx_description
1 polymer ?
#
loop_
_entity_poly.entity_id
_entity_poly.type
_entity_poly.pdbx_seq_one_letter_code
_entity_poly.pdbx_strand_id
1 'polypeptide(L)'
;MIRLWDLGQQRCIHSYAVHTDSVWALASTPSFSHVYSGGRDFSVYLTDLSTRQSTLLCKEEHSVLRLALQGEEWIWVATTDSSLHKWPACELASSKTLQRASSFVAGSLPFARARANIDGSAPVPLYTQPTSVIPGAAGIVQHAILNDRRHVLTKDAAGIVKRWEITRGAVSDDYGKVNFEEKEKELFEMVSMPAWFTMDTRLGSMSVHLDTPQCFSAEVYAADLHVPGASEELKLNIGQETLRGLLANWLTRRRAKAAGVTAIPNGDASPIPDSGPGEHGPSRRSALDDNLHEPNNQQTRVFPSFQFSTQAPPSIITEGSQGGPWRKKATDLNGTEDEKDLPGWCIDCVLHERLSQRENSKCSFYLHPYEGQTITVLTQGKLSAPRILRIHKIKNYVSEKLNLERPLEENMPETNASAGQLVSQQAGGNGKGKGSNVFRPGSKGWPQDSKPIVEILCNDQVLASELSLATVRAYIWKKPEDLYLHYRIVPSR
;
A
#
# COMPACT_ATOMS: atom_id res chain seq x y z
N MET A 1 13.68 12.64 -38.69
CA MET A 1 14.77 12.89 -39.67
C MET A 1 16.10 12.59 -39.01
N ILE A 2 17.02 11.94 -39.72
CA ILE A 2 18.36 11.61 -39.23
C ILE A 2 19.37 12.49 -39.99
N ARG A 3 20.43 12.95 -39.32
CA ARG A 3 21.46 13.79 -39.96
C ARG A 3 22.83 13.17 -39.79
N LEU A 4 23.57 13.08 -40.89
CA LEU A 4 24.97 12.65 -40.92
C LEU A 4 25.87 13.88 -41.00
N TRP A 5 26.81 13.98 -40.07
CA TRP A 5 27.75 15.08 -39.97
C TRP A 5 29.18 14.61 -40.19
N ASP A 6 29.95 15.42 -40.91
CA ASP A 6 31.40 15.35 -40.89
C ASP A 6 31.89 16.24 -39.76
N LEU A 7 32.56 15.66 -38.76
CA LEU A 7 33.08 16.41 -37.62
C LEU A 7 34.33 17.22 -37.97
N GLY A 8 35.14 16.75 -38.93
CA GLY A 8 36.33 17.46 -39.41
C GLY A 8 35.98 18.67 -40.26
N GLN A 9 35.00 18.51 -41.17
CA GLN A 9 34.49 19.61 -41.99
C GLN A 9 33.41 20.45 -41.29
N GLN A 10 32.98 20.05 -40.08
CA GLN A 10 31.93 20.70 -39.28
C GLN A 10 30.64 21.00 -40.07
N ARG A 11 30.27 20.09 -40.98
CA ARG A 11 29.08 20.27 -41.83
C ARG A 11 28.23 19.02 -41.91
N CYS A 12 26.94 19.24 -42.08
CA CYS A 12 26.00 18.19 -42.40
C CYS A 12 26.29 17.67 -43.82
N ILE A 13 26.61 16.38 -43.94
CA ILE A 13 26.84 15.69 -45.22
C ILE A 13 25.49 15.31 -45.83
N HIS A 14 24.59 14.78 -45.02
CA HIS A 14 23.28 14.31 -45.48
C HIS A 14 22.19 14.37 -44.41
N SER A 15 20.95 14.46 -44.88
CA SER A 15 19.75 14.33 -44.06
C SER A 15 18.87 13.23 -44.64
N TYR A 16 18.53 12.24 -43.81
CA TYR A 16 17.73 11.08 -44.17
C TYR A 16 16.33 11.22 -43.58
N ALA A 17 15.33 11.45 -44.44
CA ALA A 17 13.93 11.53 -44.05
C ALA A 17 13.23 10.17 -44.23
N VAL A 18 13.42 9.27 -43.26
CA VAL A 18 12.97 7.86 -43.32
C VAL A 18 11.81 7.54 -42.37
N HIS A 19 11.64 8.33 -41.31
CA HIS A 19 10.62 8.10 -40.29
C HIS A 19 9.46 9.10 -40.41
N THR A 20 8.23 8.66 -40.11
CA THR A 20 7.03 9.52 -40.03
C THR A 20 6.98 10.32 -38.74
N ASP A 21 7.72 9.90 -37.72
CA ASP A 21 7.69 10.48 -36.39
C ASP A 21 9.12 10.56 -35.79
N SER A 22 9.20 10.88 -34.51
CA SER A 22 10.41 11.06 -33.72
C SER A 22 11.27 9.80 -33.73
N VAL A 23 12.56 10.00 -33.96
CA VAL A 23 13.58 8.94 -33.92
C VAL A 23 14.26 9.01 -32.56
N TRP A 24 14.31 7.89 -31.84
CA TRP A 24 14.86 7.83 -30.48
C TRP A 24 16.08 6.91 -30.38
N ALA A 25 16.23 5.98 -31.33
CA ALA A 25 17.33 5.04 -31.35
C ALA A 25 18.05 5.06 -32.70
N LEU A 26 19.38 5.01 -32.63
CA LEU A 26 20.28 4.82 -33.77
C LEU A 26 21.32 3.76 -33.39
N ALA A 27 21.69 2.91 -34.32
CA ALA A 27 22.82 2.00 -34.20
C ALA A 27 23.53 1.91 -35.56
N SER A 28 24.85 2.02 -35.59
CA SER A 28 25.63 1.89 -36.84
C SER A 28 26.38 0.58 -36.86
N THR A 29 26.63 0.05 -38.07
CA THR A 29 27.61 -1.02 -38.25
C THR A 29 29.00 -0.54 -37.82
N PRO A 30 29.91 -1.43 -37.40
CA PRO A 30 31.31 -1.09 -37.09
C PRO A 30 32.03 -0.39 -38.24
N SER A 31 31.72 -0.77 -39.48
CA SER A 31 32.23 -0.13 -40.70
C SER A 31 31.67 1.26 -40.98
N PHE A 32 30.66 1.70 -40.22
CA PHE A 32 29.91 2.94 -40.45
C PHE A 32 29.36 3.09 -41.88
N SER A 33 29.10 1.96 -42.55
CA SER A 33 28.50 1.92 -43.88
C SER A 33 26.97 2.01 -43.81
N HIS A 34 26.38 1.46 -42.75
CA HIS A 34 24.94 1.41 -42.55
C HIS A 34 24.54 1.94 -41.17
N VAL A 35 23.32 2.49 -41.10
CA VAL A 35 22.67 2.89 -39.87
C VAL A 35 21.29 2.27 -39.74
N TYR A 36 21.03 1.68 -38.59
CA TYR A 36 19.73 1.26 -38.12
C TYR A 36 19.09 2.40 -37.35
N SER A 37 17.80 2.63 -37.55
CA SER A 37 17.06 3.70 -36.89
C SER A 37 15.65 3.27 -36.49
N GLY A 38 15.21 3.73 -35.32
CA GLY A 38 13.91 3.38 -34.75
C GLY A 38 13.36 4.49 -33.86
N GLY A 39 12.03 4.56 -33.73
CA GLY A 39 11.40 5.50 -32.83
C GLY A 39 9.89 5.33 -32.69
N ARG A 40 9.20 6.47 -32.61
CA ARG A 40 7.76 6.57 -32.28
C ARG A 40 6.83 6.03 -33.37
N ASP A 41 7.31 5.88 -34.60
CA ASP A 41 6.54 5.29 -35.71
C ASP A 41 6.59 3.76 -35.78
N PHE A 42 7.19 3.14 -34.75
CA PHE A 42 7.32 1.69 -34.54
C PHE A 42 8.16 0.99 -35.62
N SER A 43 8.74 1.75 -36.55
CA SER A 43 9.45 1.21 -37.70
C SER A 43 10.93 1.12 -37.37
N VAL A 44 11.57 0.02 -37.78
CA VAL A 44 13.03 -0.10 -37.76
C VAL A 44 13.52 -0.06 -39.19
N TYR A 45 14.29 0.96 -39.55
CA TYR A 45 14.87 1.08 -40.88
C TYR A 45 16.36 0.76 -40.86
N LEU A 46 16.83 0.15 -41.95
CA LEU A 46 18.24 0.02 -42.27
C LEU A 46 18.55 0.97 -43.44
N THR A 47 19.52 1.85 -43.26
CA THR A 47 19.91 2.85 -44.26
C THR A 47 21.39 2.73 -44.60
N ASP A 48 21.69 2.52 -45.88
CA ASP A 48 23.04 2.62 -46.44
C ASP A 48 23.43 4.11 -46.55
N LEU A 49 24.51 4.49 -45.89
CA LEU A 49 24.98 5.88 -45.82
C LEU A 49 25.66 6.35 -47.12
N SER A 50 26.11 5.43 -47.97
CA SER A 50 26.77 5.72 -49.25
C SER A 50 25.74 5.88 -50.38
N THR A 51 24.83 4.92 -50.51
CA THR A 51 23.81 4.91 -51.57
C THR A 51 22.55 5.67 -51.19
N ARG A 52 22.38 5.93 -49.88
CA ARG A 52 21.20 6.59 -49.30
C ARG A 52 19.93 5.76 -49.45
N GLN A 53 20.07 4.46 -49.73
CA GLN A 53 18.96 3.54 -49.78
C GLN A 53 18.56 3.14 -48.37
N SER A 54 17.27 3.27 -48.07
CA SER A 54 16.65 2.83 -46.83
C SER A 54 15.67 1.70 -47.12
N THR A 55 15.65 0.71 -46.25
CA THR A 55 14.71 -0.40 -46.30
C THR A 55 14.05 -0.57 -44.93
N LEU A 56 12.75 -0.84 -44.91
CA LEU A 56 12.03 -1.17 -43.68
C LEU A 56 12.40 -2.58 -43.25
N LEU A 57 13.15 -2.72 -42.17
CA LEU A 57 13.62 -4.01 -41.66
C LEU A 57 12.46 -4.78 -41.03
N CYS A 58 11.80 -4.15 -40.06
CA CYS A 58 10.66 -4.70 -39.33
C CYS A 58 9.78 -3.56 -38.81
N LYS A 59 8.58 -3.93 -38.34
CA LYS A 59 7.68 -3.03 -37.64
C LYS A 59 7.29 -3.66 -36.30
N GLU A 60 7.53 -2.93 -35.23
CA GLU A 60 7.15 -3.28 -33.88
C GLU A 60 5.68 -2.91 -33.59
N GLU A 61 5.14 -3.45 -32.50
CA GLU A 61 3.83 -3.05 -31.97
C GLU A 61 3.89 -1.77 -31.11
N HIS A 62 5.09 -1.47 -30.60
CA HIS A 62 5.35 -0.40 -29.65
C HIS A 62 6.51 0.50 -30.12
N SER A 63 6.67 1.67 -29.49
CA SER A 63 7.70 2.63 -29.90
C SER A 63 9.10 2.13 -29.59
N VAL A 64 10.02 2.22 -30.55
CA VAL A 64 11.39 1.75 -30.40
C VAL A 64 12.20 2.74 -29.56
N LEU A 65 12.78 2.27 -28.46
CA LEU A 65 13.58 3.07 -27.52
C LEU A 65 15.08 2.83 -27.67
N ARG A 66 15.49 1.60 -28.00
CA ARG A 66 16.90 1.22 -28.09
C ARG A 66 17.11 0.19 -29.20
N LEU A 67 18.23 0.32 -29.87
CA LEU A 67 18.75 -0.64 -30.84
C LEU A 67 20.14 -1.09 -30.40
N ALA A 68 20.43 -2.39 -30.47
CA ALA A 68 21.73 -2.94 -30.13
C ALA A 68 22.11 -4.06 -31.11
N LEU A 69 23.24 -3.89 -31.81
CA LEU A 69 23.77 -4.92 -32.70
C LEU A 69 24.46 -6.03 -31.90
N GLN A 70 24.28 -7.26 -32.34
CA GLN A 70 25.01 -8.43 -31.88
C GLN A 70 25.76 -9.00 -33.09
N GLY A 71 26.98 -8.50 -33.29
CA GLY A 71 27.74 -8.72 -34.53
C GLY A 71 27.05 -8.09 -35.74
N GLU A 72 27.32 -8.62 -36.93
CA GLU A 72 26.68 -8.19 -38.18
C GLU A 72 25.38 -8.94 -38.51
N GLU A 73 25.05 -9.97 -37.72
CA GLU A 73 23.95 -10.89 -38.03
C GLU A 73 22.63 -10.54 -37.37
N TRP A 74 22.66 -9.86 -36.22
CA TRP A 74 21.48 -9.68 -35.38
C TRP A 74 21.37 -8.27 -34.81
N ILE A 75 20.13 -7.80 -34.67
CA ILE A 75 19.80 -6.57 -33.97
C ILE A 75 18.74 -6.85 -32.91
N TRP A 76 18.99 -6.36 -31.70
CA TRP A 76 18.05 -6.34 -30.60
C TRP A 76 17.32 -5.01 -30.58
N VAL A 77 16.00 -5.09 -30.49
CA VAL A 77 15.09 -3.95 -30.44
C VAL A 77 14.42 -3.96 -29.06
N ALA A 78 14.59 -2.86 -28.32
CA ALA A 78 13.85 -2.60 -27.10
C ALA A 78 12.80 -1.53 -27.38
N THR A 79 11.57 -1.77 -26.95
CA THR A 79 10.45 -0.86 -27.18
C THR A 79 9.93 -0.26 -25.87
N THR A 80 8.81 0.46 -25.93
CA THR A 80 8.07 0.89 -24.73
C THR A 80 7.32 -0.25 -24.03
N ASP A 81 7.21 -1.43 -24.65
CA ASP A 81 6.86 -2.64 -23.92
C ASP A 81 8.06 -3.17 -23.13
N SER A 82 7.84 -4.25 -22.38
CA SER A 82 8.88 -4.85 -21.53
C SER A 82 9.69 -5.94 -22.23
N SER A 83 9.33 -6.32 -23.47
CA SER A 83 9.97 -7.43 -24.18
C SER A 83 11.09 -6.92 -25.09
N LEU A 84 12.04 -7.80 -25.38
CA LEU A 84 13.11 -7.52 -26.34
C LEU A 84 12.96 -8.44 -27.55
N HIS A 85 12.98 -7.84 -28.73
CA HIS A 85 12.84 -8.57 -29.99
C HIS A 85 14.18 -8.65 -30.71
N LYS A 86 14.56 -9.87 -31.09
CA LYS A 86 15.76 -10.15 -31.89
C LYS A 86 15.36 -10.27 -33.35
N TRP A 87 15.95 -9.46 -34.19
CA TRP A 87 15.74 -9.47 -35.63
C TRP A 87 17.05 -9.78 -36.37
N PRO A 88 16.99 -10.35 -37.58
CA PRO A 88 18.18 -10.43 -38.42
C PRO A 88 18.67 -9.02 -38.78
N ALA A 89 19.93 -8.73 -38.46
CA ALA A 89 20.64 -7.58 -39.01
C ALA A 89 21.05 -7.98 -40.43
N CYS A 90 20.50 -7.31 -41.42
CA CYS A 90 20.79 -7.67 -42.80
C CYS A 90 22.04 -6.91 -43.26
N GLU A 91 23.22 -7.54 -43.26
CA GLU A 91 24.24 -7.17 -44.24
C GLU A 91 23.91 -7.86 -45.57
N LEU A 92 23.87 -7.09 -46.66
CA LEU A 92 23.70 -7.56 -48.03
C LEU A 92 24.89 -8.43 -48.48
N ALA A 93 25.06 -9.61 -47.90
CA ALA A 93 25.91 -10.65 -48.45
C ALA A 93 25.03 -11.78 -49.00
N SER A 94 24.79 -11.78 -50.32
CA SER A 94 24.39 -12.93 -51.15
C SER A 94 22.96 -13.12 -51.70
N SER A 95 22.07 -12.11 -51.76
CA SER A 95 20.88 -12.22 -52.64
C SER A 95 20.58 -10.95 -53.43
N LYS A 96 21.05 -10.93 -54.69
CA LYS A 96 20.77 -9.87 -55.68
C LYS A 96 19.28 -9.80 -56.10
N THR A 97 18.43 -10.72 -55.62
CA THR A 97 17.04 -10.87 -56.11
C THR A 97 16.01 -10.15 -55.23
N LEU A 98 16.30 -9.87 -53.95
CA LEU A 98 15.36 -9.18 -53.05
C LEU A 98 15.49 -7.65 -53.06
N GLN A 99 16.60 -7.12 -53.60
CA GLN A 99 17.06 -5.74 -53.41
C GLN A 99 16.29 -4.63 -54.16
N ARG A 100 15.31 -4.97 -55.01
CA ARG A 100 14.65 -3.97 -55.88
C ARG A 100 13.20 -3.63 -55.55
N ALA A 101 12.54 -4.39 -54.67
CA ALA A 101 11.09 -4.23 -54.50
C ALA A 101 10.67 -3.38 -53.29
N SER A 102 11.54 -3.15 -52.29
CA SER A 102 11.16 -2.45 -51.04
C SER A 102 12.15 -1.40 -50.52
N SER A 103 13.26 -1.16 -51.22
CA SER A 103 14.21 -0.09 -50.86
C SER A 103 13.81 1.23 -51.51
N PHE A 104 14.02 2.34 -50.80
CA PHE A 104 13.77 3.69 -51.32
C PHE A 104 14.95 4.61 -51.00
N VAL A 105 15.18 5.62 -51.83
CA VAL A 105 16.22 6.61 -51.55
C VAL A 105 15.69 7.59 -50.50
N ALA A 106 16.35 7.63 -49.34
CA ALA A 106 16.06 8.57 -48.29
C ALA A 106 16.38 10.00 -48.77
N GLY A 107 15.33 10.77 -49.07
CA GLY A 107 15.44 12.13 -49.56
C GLY A 107 15.77 13.15 -48.46
N SER A 108 16.16 14.35 -48.92
CA SER A 108 16.31 15.55 -48.08
C SER A 108 14.99 16.26 -47.76
N LEU A 109 13.90 15.85 -48.43
CA LEU A 109 12.56 16.42 -48.25
C LEU A 109 11.84 15.81 -47.03
N PRO A 110 10.92 16.55 -46.38
CA PRO A 110 10.09 16.01 -45.30
C PRO A 110 9.32 14.76 -45.73
N PHE A 111 9.12 13.81 -44.81
CA PHE A 111 8.52 12.49 -45.06
C PHE A 111 7.17 12.54 -45.82
N ALA A 112 6.36 13.57 -45.57
CA ALA A 112 5.09 13.81 -46.28
C ALA A 112 5.24 14.04 -47.79
N ARG A 113 6.38 14.58 -48.27
CA ARG A 113 6.67 14.77 -49.69
C ARG A 113 7.37 13.57 -50.33
N ALA A 114 8.03 12.73 -49.54
CA ALA A 114 8.74 11.54 -50.04
C ALA A 114 7.78 10.43 -50.51
N ARG A 115 6.63 10.24 -49.85
CA ARG A 115 5.57 9.30 -50.29
C ARG A 115 4.87 9.69 -51.61
N ALA A 116 4.97 10.95 -52.03
CA ALA A 116 4.30 11.44 -53.23
C ALA A 116 5.03 11.10 -54.54
N ASN A 117 6.29 10.64 -54.49
CA ASN A 117 7.13 10.47 -55.67
C ASN A 117 7.49 9.02 -56.04
N ILE A 118 7.08 8.02 -55.25
CA ILE A 118 7.31 6.59 -55.56
C ILE A 118 6.00 5.84 -55.24
N ASP A 119 5.16 5.65 -56.25
CA ASP A 119 3.98 4.77 -56.35
C ASP A 119 2.93 4.77 -55.22
N GLY A 120 3.00 5.67 -54.23
CA GLY A 120 2.00 5.82 -53.17
C GLY A 120 1.86 4.62 -52.22
N SER A 121 2.65 3.55 -52.39
CA SER A 121 2.59 2.36 -51.54
C SER A 121 3.45 2.52 -50.28
N ALA A 122 2.97 1.98 -49.16
CA ALA A 122 3.74 1.97 -47.92
C ALA A 122 4.92 0.97 -48.03
N PRO A 123 6.10 1.28 -47.47
CA PRO A 123 7.21 0.35 -47.47
C PRO A 123 6.81 -0.95 -46.76
N VAL A 124 7.15 -2.08 -47.39
CA VAL A 124 6.85 -3.42 -46.86
C VAL A 124 8.02 -3.88 -45.98
N PRO A 125 7.77 -4.34 -44.74
CA PRO A 125 8.83 -4.86 -43.88
C PRO A 125 9.52 -6.08 -44.49
N LEU A 126 10.84 -6.16 -44.36
CA LEU A 126 11.62 -7.35 -44.75
C LEU A 126 11.26 -8.56 -43.88
N TYR A 127 11.05 -8.33 -42.59
CA TYR A 127 10.68 -9.35 -41.62
C TYR A 127 9.37 -8.96 -40.94
N THR A 128 8.47 -9.93 -40.83
CA THR A 128 7.15 -9.77 -40.19
C THR A 128 7.10 -10.34 -38.77
N GLN A 129 8.07 -11.17 -38.39
CA GLN A 129 8.19 -11.75 -37.04
C GLN A 129 9.65 -11.77 -36.59
N PRO A 130 9.91 -11.55 -35.29
CA PRO A 130 11.25 -11.62 -34.74
C PRO A 130 11.77 -13.06 -34.72
N THR A 131 13.08 -13.23 -34.82
CA THR A 131 13.75 -14.53 -34.71
C THR A 131 13.66 -15.09 -33.29
N SER A 132 13.71 -14.22 -32.28
CA SER A 132 13.61 -14.61 -30.87
C SER A 132 13.06 -13.45 -30.05
N VAL A 133 12.43 -13.79 -28.93
CA VAL A 133 11.85 -12.82 -28.00
C VAL A 133 12.36 -13.13 -26.59
N ILE A 134 12.88 -12.12 -25.90
CA ILE A 134 13.09 -12.19 -24.46
C ILE A 134 11.84 -11.56 -23.82
N PRO A 135 10.98 -12.35 -23.16
CA PRO A 135 9.74 -11.84 -22.61
C PRO A 135 10.01 -10.91 -21.42
N GLY A 136 9.34 -9.78 -21.41
CA GLY A 136 9.31 -8.88 -20.27
C GLY A 136 8.22 -9.22 -19.26
N ALA A 137 8.37 -8.71 -18.03
CA ALA A 137 7.28 -8.72 -17.06
C ALA A 137 6.21 -7.68 -17.45
N ALA A 138 4.93 -8.01 -17.25
CA ALA A 138 3.86 -7.04 -17.44
C ALA A 138 3.94 -5.98 -16.34
N GLY A 139 4.29 -4.74 -16.72
CA GLY A 139 4.35 -3.62 -15.79
C GLY A 139 2.94 -3.24 -15.31
N ILE A 140 2.84 -2.79 -14.06
CA ILE A 140 1.61 -2.21 -13.51
C ILE A 140 1.30 -0.89 -14.21
N VAL A 141 0.12 -0.77 -14.82
CA VAL A 141 -0.31 0.40 -15.60
C VAL A 141 -1.41 1.21 -14.91
N GLN A 142 -2.14 0.62 -13.97
CA GLN A 142 -3.24 1.26 -13.26
C GLN A 142 -3.28 0.76 -11.81
N HIS A 143 -3.66 1.64 -10.88
CA HIS A 143 -3.79 1.30 -9.46
C HIS A 143 -4.90 2.12 -8.78
N ALA A 144 -5.40 1.61 -7.65
CA ALA A 144 -6.34 2.30 -6.77
C ALA A 144 -6.05 1.92 -5.31
N ILE A 145 -5.94 2.92 -4.42
CA ILE A 145 -5.86 2.70 -2.97
C ILE A 145 -7.29 2.50 -2.46
N LEU A 146 -7.58 1.37 -1.82
CA LEU A 146 -8.91 1.08 -1.29
C LEU A 146 -9.21 1.91 -0.03
N ASN A 147 -10.49 2.03 0.32
CA ASN A 147 -10.97 2.89 1.42
C ASN A 147 -10.42 2.52 2.80
N ASP A 148 -10.13 1.25 2.99
CA ASP A 148 -9.48 0.74 4.20
C ASP A 148 -8.03 1.23 4.31
N ARG A 149 -7.47 1.91 3.30
CA ARG A 149 -6.08 2.38 3.28
C ARG A 149 -5.10 1.30 3.72
N ARG A 150 -5.36 0.03 3.42
CA ARG A 150 -4.47 -1.10 3.72
C ARG A 150 -4.26 -1.93 2.47
N HIS A 151 -5.29 -2.02 1.64
CA HIS A 151 -5.24 -2.72 0.39
C HIS A 151 -5.13 -1.78 -0.82
N VAL A 152 -4.48 -2.29 -1.86
CA VAL A 152 -4.32 -1.61 -3.15
C VAL A 152 -4.74 -2.58 -4.25
N LEU A 153 -5.55 -2.09 -5.18
CA LEU A 153 -5.89 -2.80 -6.41
C LEU A 153 -4.94 -2.35 -7.52
N THR A 154 -4.38 -3.28 -8.29
CA THR A 154 -3.49 -2.98 -9.42
C THR A 154 -3.93 -3.72 -10.67
N LYS A 155 -3.72 -3.13 -11.85
CA LYS A 155 -3.83 -3.79 -13.15
C LYS A 155 -2.53 -3.66 -13.92
N ASP A 156 -2.05 -4.77 -14.46
CA ASP A 156 -0.85 -4.80 -15.31
C ASP A 156 -1.16 -4.62 -16.80
N ALA A 157 -0.10 -4.48 -17.61
CA ALA A 157 -0.20 -4.34 -19.07
C ALA A 157 -0.82 -5.58 -19.75
N ALA A 158 -0.83 -6.75 -19.10
CA ALA A 158 -1.50 -7.96 -19.58
C ALA A 158 -2.99 -7.99 -19.20
N GLY A 159 -3.47 -6.99 -18.44
CA GLY A 159 -4.84 -6.87 -17.97
C GLY A 159 -5.15 -7.67 -16.70
N ILE A 160 -4.15 -8.22 -16.02
CA ILE A 160 -4.33 -8.98 -14.78
C ILE A 160 -4.54 -8.00 -13.62
N VAL A 161 -5.60 -8.22 -12.84
CA VAL A 161 -5.97 -7.42 -11.69
C VAL A 161 -5.65 -8.17 -10.40
N LYS A 162 -4.93 -7.52 -9.48
CA LYS A 162 -4.51 -8.08 -8.19
C LYS A 162 -4.82 -7.15 -7.03
N ARG A 163 -5.17 -7.71 -5.87
CA ARG A 163 -5.23 -6.99 -4.60
C ARG A 163 -3.94 -7.23 -3.82
N TRP A 164 -3.38 -6.16 -3.28
CA TRP A 164 -2.16 -6.16 -2.49
C TRP A 164 -2.47 -5.72 -1.08
N GLU A 165 -1.80 -6.33 -0.11
CA GLU A 165 -1.80 -5.87 1.28
C GLU A 165 -0.49 -5.14 1.59
N ILE A 166 -0.59 -3.83 1.80
CA ILE A 166 0.57 -2.94 1.94
C ILE A 166 1.34 -3.21 3.24
N THR A 167 0.63 -3.57 4.32
CA THR A 167 1.24 -3.86 5.61
C THR A 167 2.14 -5.11 5.60
N ARG A 168 1.98 -6.00 4.61
CA ARG A 168 2.81 -7.20 4.40
C ARG A 168 3.68 -7.13 3.14
N GLY A 169 3.43 -6.16 2.26
CA GLY A 169 4.09 -6.04 0.96
C GLY A 169 3.83 -7.23 0.03
N ALA A 170 2.64 -7.84 0.09
CA ALA A 170 2.33 -9.07 -0.62
C ALA A 170 0.99 -9.00 -1.35
N VAL A 171 0.83 -9.83 -2.39
CA VAL A 171 -0.46 -10.05 -3.06
C VAL A 171 -1.38 -10.80 -2.09
N SER A 172 -2.55 -10.23 -1.81
CA SER A 172 -3.61 -10.92 -1.07
C SER A 172 -4.48 -11.76 -1.98
N ASP A 173 -4.85 -11.23 -3.15
CA ASP A 173 -5.74 -11.88 -4.11
C ASP A 173 -5.31 -11.64 -5.55
N ASP A 174 -5.44 -12.66 -6.40
CA ASP A 174 -5.26 -12.57 -7.84
C ASP A 174 -6.60 -12.80 -8.53
N TYR A 175 -7.16 -11.75 -9.12
CA TYR A 175 -8.47 -11.80 -9.78
C TYR A 175 -8.36 -12.16 -11.27
N GLY A 176 -7.15 -12.28 -11.82
CA GLY A 176 -6.96 -12.52 -13.25
C GLY A 176 -7.46 -11.35 -14.11
N LYS A 177 -7.92 -11.65 -15.33
CA LYS A 177 -8.39 -10.65 -16.29
C LYS A 177 -9.85 -10.27 -16.03
N VAL A 178 -10.05 -9.26 -15.20
CA VAL A 178 -11.37 -8.69 -14.88
C VAL A 178 -11.40 -7.20 -15.19
N ASN A 179 -12.61 -6.62 -15.26
CA ASN A 179 -12.76 -5.17 -15.36
C ASN A 179 -12.29 -4.51 -14.05
N PHE A 180 -11.42 -3.50 -14.16
CA PHE A 180 -10.78 -2.89 -13.00
C PHE A 180 -11.76 -2.05 -12.19
N GLU A 181 -12.54 -1.20 -12.86
CA GLU A 181 -13.46 -0.26 -12.22
C GLU A 181 -14.66 -0.97 -11.57
N GLU A 182 -15.14 -2.06 -12.17
CA GLU A 182 -16.17 -2.92 -11.58
C GLU A 182 -15.64 -3.65 -10.35
N LYS A 183 -14.42 -4.19 -10.42
CA LYS A 183 -13.79 -4.87 -9.28
C LYS A 183 -13.49 -3.91 -8.14
N GLU A 184 -13.06 -2.68 -8.43
CA GLU A 184 -12.87 -1.64 -7.43
C GLU A 184 -14.18 -1.31 -6.70
N LYS A 185 -15.30 -1.21 -7.42
CA LYS A 185 -16.64 -0.99 -6.83
C LYS A 185 -17.12 -2.18 -6.01
N GLU A 186 -16.86 -3.40 -6.46
CA GLU A 186 -17.20 -4.63 -5.73
C GLU A 186 -16.45 -4.71 -4.39
N LEU A 187 -15.19 -4.29 -4.37
CA LEU A 187 -14.34 -4.27 -3.17
C LEU A 187 -14.57 -3.04 -2.28
N PHE A 188 -15.55 -2.19 -2.60
CA PHE A 188 -15.84 -1.01 -1.80
C PHE A 188 -16.32 -1.42 -0.41
N GLU A 189 -15.58 -0.99 0.60
CA GLU A 189 -16.00 -1.05 2.00
C GLU A 189 -16.35 0.35 2.49
N MET A 190 -17.44 0.46 3.25
CA MET A 190 -17.85 1.72 3.88
C MET A 190 -17.02 1.94 5.15
N VAL A 191 -15.73 2.23 4.97
CA VAL A 191 -14.76 2.52 6.03
C VAL A 191 -14.03 3.81 5.67
N SER A 192 -13.80 4.69 6.65
CA SER A 192 -13.00 5.90 6.45
C SER A 192 -11.73 5.85 7.29
N MET A 193 -10.60 5.59 6.63
CA MET A 193 -9.27 5.66 7.25
C MET A 193 -8.48 6.88 6.74
N PRO A 194 -7.76 7.61 7.61
CA PRO A 194 -6.82 8.64 7.19
C PRO A 194 -5.76 8.07 6.22
N ALA A 195 -5.34 8.88 5.25
CA ALA A 195 -4.27 8.49 4.36
C ALA A 195 -2.95 8.43 5.15
N TRP A 196 -2.27 7.28 5.20
CA TRP A 196 -0.98 7.14 5.87
C TRP A 196 0.18 6.79 4.91
N PHE A 197 -0.11 6.51 3.65
CA PHE A 197 0.89 6.36 2.60
C PHE A 197 0.38 6.98 1.30
N THR A 198 1.32 7.21 0.38
CA THR A 198 1.01 7.45 -1.03
C THR A 198 1.67 6.36 -1.89
N MET A 199 1.30 6.25 -3.16
CA MET A 199 1.90 5.26 -4.04
C MET A 199 2.01 5.75 -5.47
N ASP A 200 2.92 5.14 -6.24
CA ASP A 200 2.97 5.27 -7.68
C ASP A 200 3.38 3.96 -8.37
N THR A 201 3.13 3.89 -9.68
CA THR A 201 3.44 2.71 -10.52
C THR A 201 4.32 3.07 -11.72
N ARG A 202 5.05 4.20 -11.65
CA ARG A 202 5.75 4.78 -12.82
C ARG A 202 6.80 3.86 -13.45
N LEU A 203 7.37 2.95 -12.66
CA LEU A 203 8.39 2.00 -13.10
C LEU A 203 7.81 0.63 -13.51
N GLY A 204 6.49 0.53 -13.69
CA GLY A 204 5.82 -0.75 -13.91
C GLY A 204 5.78 -1.64 -12.67
N SER A 205 6.20 -1.12 -11.52
CA SER A 205 6.14 -1.78 -10.20
C SER A 205 5.48 -0.87 -9.19
N MET A 206 4.89 -1.44 -8.15
CA MET A 206 4.30 -0.68 -7.05
C MET A 206 5.39 -0.09 -6.16
N SER A 207 5.38 1.24 -6.01
CA SER A 207 6.21 1.98 -5.06
C SER A 207 5.30 2.62 -4.01
N VAL A 208 5.53 2.31 -2.73
CA VAL A 208 4.80 2.87 -1.59
C VAL A 208 5.69 3.88 -0.87
N HIS A 209 5.18 5.08 -0.65
CA HIS A 209 5.90 6.18 -0.02
C HIS A 209 5.34 6.44 1.38
N LEU A 210 6.23 6.49 2.37
CA LEU A 210 5.93 6.73 3.77
C LEU A 210 6.64 8.01 4.22
N ASP A 211 5.84 9.05 4.47
CA ASP A 211 6.35 10.39 4.81
C ASP A 211 5.75 10.90 6.12
N THR A 212 6.51 11.68 6.88
CA THR A 212 6.01 12.34 8.09
C THR A 212 5.39 13.70 7.77
N PRO A 213 4.32 14.11 8.49
CA PRO A 213 3.67 13.40 9.60
C PRO A 213 2.62 12.36 9.16
N GLN A 214 2.32 12.27 7.86
CA GLN A 214 1.20 11.49 7.31
C GLN A 214 1.24 9.99 7.69
N CYS A 215 2.42 9.38 7.70
CA CYS A 215 2.68 7.98 8.04
C CYS A 215 2.01 7.54 9.35
N PHE A 216 1.90 8.44 10.31
CA PHE A 216 1.38 8.14 11.64
C PHE A 216 -0.05 8.62 11.87
N SER A 217 -0.81 8.92 10.80
CA SER A 217 -2.18 9.44 10.91
C SER A 217 -3.26 8.37 11.08
N ALA A 218 -3.00 7.12 10.70
CA ALA A 218 -3.99 6.04 10.72
C ALA A 218 -3.85 5.12 11.94
N GLU A 219 -4.97 4.92 12.64
CA GLU A 219 -5.10 4.00 13.76
C GLU A 219 -6.17 2.94 13.47
N VAL A 220 -5.93 1.72 13.93
CA VAL A 220 -6.85 0.58 13.83
C VAL A 220 -6.90 -0.17 15.16
N TYR A 221 -8.02 -0.84 15.47
CA TYR A 221 -8.05 -1.74 16.62
C TYR A 221 -7.37 -3.05 16.25
N ALA A 222 -6.58 -3.60 17.17
CA ALA A 222 -5.89 -4.87 16.94
C ALA A 222 -6.86 -6.02 16.59
N ALA A 223 -8.09 -5.97 17.11
CA ALA A 223 -9.16 -6.91 16.77
C ALA A 223 -9.51 -6.91 15.27
N ASP A 224 -9.49 -5.75 14.59
CA ASP A 224 -9.79 -5.63 13.16
C ASP A 224 -8.66 -6.15 12.26
N LEU A 225 -7.46 -6.27 12.83
CA LEU A 225 -6.32 -6.87 12.15
C LEU A 225 -6.22 -8.38 12.40
N HIS A 226 -7.20 -8.97 13.08
CA HIS A 226 -7.21 -10.37 13.51
C HIS A 226 -5.96 -10.77 14.31
N VAL A 227 -5.44 -9.86 15.14
CA VAL A 227 -4.31 -10.15 16.01
C VAL A 227 -4.75 -11.11 17.13
N PRO A 228 -4.19 -12.33 17.24
CA PRO A 228 -4.63 -13.31 18.23
C PRO A 228 -4.39 -12.83 19.66
N GLY A 229 -5.43 -12.89 20.50
CA GLY A 229 -5.33 -12.56 21.94
C GLY A 229 -5.16 -11.09 22.27
N ALA A 230 -5.27 -10.18 21.28
CA ALA A 230 -5.24 -8.75 21.55
C ALA A 230 -6.52 -8.28 22.23
N SER A 231 -6.38 -7.33 23.17
CA SER A 231 -7.53 -6.63 23.75
C SER A 231 -8.30 -5.88 22.67
N GLU A 232 -9.64 -5.87 22.75
CA GLU A 232 -10.52 -5.08 21.87
C GLU A 232 -10.25 -3.57 21.96
N GLU A 233 -9.60 -3.12 23.04
CA GLU A 233 -9.27 -1.70 23.25
C GLU A 233 -7.88 -1.32 22.72
N LEU A 234 -7.05 -2.31 22.35
CA LEU A 234 -5.70 -2.07 21.86
C LEU A 234 -5.77 -1.37 20.50
N LYS A 235 -5.22 -0.15 20.46
CA LYS A 235 -5.09 0.64 19.23
C LYS A 235 -3.67 0.53 18.70
N LEU A 236 -3.56 0.27 17.41
CA LEU A 236 -2.30 0.17 16.70
C LEU A 236 -2.22 1.27 15.65
N ASN A 237 -1.04 1.85 15.48
CA ASN A 237 -0.77 2.78 14.39
C ASN A 237 -0.24 1.99 13.19
N ILE A 238 -0.93 2.09 12.04
CA ILE A 238 -0.64 1.21 10.90
C ILE A 238 0.73 1.50 10.31
N GLY A 239 1.10 2.77 10.16
CA GLY A 239 2.42 3.16 9.65
C GLY A 239 3.54 2.72 10.58
N GLN A 240 3.38 2.90 11.89
CA GLN A 240 4.33 2.42 12.90
C GLN A 240 4.58 0.92 12.81
N GLU A 241 3.51 0.12 12.83
CA GLU A 241 3.63 -1.34 12.81
C GLU A 241 4.15 -1.84 11.46
N THR A 242 3.82 -1.15 10.36
CA THR A 242 4.41 -1.43 9.03
C THR A 242 5.91 -1.19 9.02
N LEU A 243 6.40 -0.08 9.59
CA LEU A 243 7.84 0.20 9.68
C LEU A 243 8.57 -0.82 10.57
N ARG A 244 7.95 -1.23 11.67
CA ARG A 244 8.48 -2.28 12.55
C ARG A 244 8.60 -3.61 11.83
N GLY A 245 7.57 -3.98 11.08
CA GLY A 245 7.58 -5.18 10.25
C GLY A 245 8.66 -5.12 9.16
N LEU A 246 8.76 -3.99 8.47
CA LEU A 246 9.71 -3.75 7.41
C LEU A 246 11.17 -3.79 7.91
N LEU A 247 11.44 -3.23 9.09
CA LEU A 247 12.76 -3.13 9.71
C LEU A 247 13.02 -4.20 10.79
N ALA A 248 12.20 -5.24 10.86
CA ALA A 248 12.30 -6.27 11.88
C ALA A 248 13.68 -6.95 11.90
N ASN A 249 14.17 -7.36 10.72
CA ASN A 249 15.48 -7.99 10.59
C ASN A 249 16.64 -7.05 10.98
N TRP A 250 16.54 -5.76 10.60
CA TRP A 250 17.50 -4.75 11.02
C TRP A 250 17.54 -4.61 12.55
N LEU A 251 16.36 -4.52 13.19
CA LEU A 251 16.23 -4.40 14.64
C LEU A 251 16.81 -5.62 15.37
N THR A 252 16.49 -6.84 14.91
CA THR A 252 17.01 -8.08 15.47
C THR A 252 18.54 -8.12 15.39
N ARG A 253 19.12 -7.81 14.22
CA ARG A 253 20.58 -7.83 14.03
C ARG A 253 21.29 -6.75 14.85
N ARG A 254 20.70 -5.55 14.95
CA ARG A 254 21.25 -4.45 15.76
C ARG A 254 21.32 -4.85 17.24
N ARG A 255 20.25 -5.46 17.77
CA ARG A 255 20.22 -5.97 19.15
C ARG A 255 21.21 -7.09 19.39
N ALA A 256 21.33 -8.05 18.47
CA ALA A 256 22.31 -9.13 18.56
C ALA A 256 23.75 -8.58 18.64
N LYS A 257 24.08 -7.59 17.81
CA LYS A 257 25.37 -6.88 17.85
C LYS A 257 25.59 -6.13 19.16
N ALA A 258 24.57 -5.42 19.66
CA ALA A 258 24.65 -4.71 20.94
C ALA A 258 24.86 -5.68 22.13
N ALA A 259 24.31 -6.89 22.03
CA ALA A 259 24.49 -7.97 23.01
C ALA A 259 25.82 -8.75 22.84
N GLY A 260 26.67 -8.39 21.88
CA GLY A 260 27.94 -9.10 21.61
C GLY A 260 27.77 -10.48 20.98
N VAL A 261 26.58 -10.83 20.48
CA VAL A 261 26.30 -12.11 19.83
C VAL A 261 26.66 -12.00 18.35
N THR A 262 27.81 -12.55 17.96
CA THR A 262 28.18 -12.73 16.56
C THR A 262 27.32 -13.83 15.95
N ALA A 263 26.52 -13.48 14.95
CA ALA A 263 25.74 -14.46 14.19
C ALA A 263 26.69 -15.46 13.50
N ILE A 264 26.46 -16.75 13.72
CA ILE A 264 27.12 -17.84 13.00
C ILE A 264 26.79 -17.67 11.50
N PRO A 265 27.77 -17.67 10.58
CA PRO A 265 27.48 -17.64 9.15
C PRO A 265 26.83 -18.96 8.75
N ASN A 266 25.70 -18.91 8.03
CA ASN A 266 25.15 -20.08 7.36
C ASN A 266 26.23 -20.65 6.42
N GLY A 267 26.67 -21.88 6.73
CA GLY A 267 27.74 -22.56 6.01
C GLY A 267 27.33 -22.92 4.59
N ASP A 268 28.16 -22.45 3.66
CA ASP A 268 28.33 -23.07 2.34
C ASP A 268 28.78 -24.53 2.54
N ALA A 269 28.14 -25.44 1.81
CA ALA A 269 28.51 -26.84 1.78
C ALA A 269 29.83 -27.02 1.02
N SER A 270 30.81 -27.66 1.65
CA SER A 270 31.94 -28.31 0.98
C SER A 270 32.51 -29.42 1.89
N PRO A 271 33.12 -30.47 1.30
CA PRO A 271 32.82 -31.85 1.66
C PRO A 271 33.71 -32.45 2.76
N ILE A 272 33.12 -33.45 3.42
CA ILE A 272 33.68 -34.35 4.43
C ILE A 272 34.88 -35.13 3.86
N PRO A 273 35.93 -35.39 4.67
CA PRO A 273 36.68 -36.64 4.61
C PRO A 273 36.43 -37.50 5.85
N ASP A 274 36.01 -38.74 5.59
CA ASP A 274 35.86 -39.85 6.53
C ASP A 274 37.15 -40.17 7.29
N SER A 275 37.04 -40.56 8.57
CA SER A 275 37.54 -41.86 9.08
C SER A 275 37.51 -41.98 10.62
N GLY A 276 36.96 -43.09 11.12
CA GLY A 276 37.38 -43.72 12.39
C GLY A 276 36.29 -43.95 13.46
N PRO A 277 35.91 -45.22 13.79
CA PRO A 277 34.95 -45.54 14.85
C PRO A 277 35.63 -45.88 16.19
N GLY A 278 34.98 -45.55 17.31
CA GLY A 278 35.47 -45.87 18.66
C GLY A 278 34.41 -45.73 19.77
N GLU A 279 33.63 -46.80 19.92
CA GLU A 279 33.04 -47.45 21.11
C GLU A 279 32.83 -46.77 22.51
N HIS A 280 31.62 -47.06 23.07
CA HIS A 280 31.16 -47.22 24.48
C HIS A 280 31.25 -46.02 25.46
N GLY A 281 30.18 -45.35 25.97
CA GLY A 281 28.98 -45.76 26.75
C GLY A 281 29.14 -45.35 28.26
N PRO A 282 28.12 -45.21 29.16
CA PRO A 282 26.69 -44.88 29.04
C PRO A 282 26.17 -43.76 30.02
N SER A 283 24.90 -43.36 29.85
CA SER A 283 23.94 -42.86 30.88
C SER A 283 24.15 -41.53 31.61
N ARG A 284 23.21 -40.59 31.41
CA ARG A 284 22.20 -40.19 32.43
C ARG A 284 21.19 -39.18 31.87
N ARG A 285 19.91 -39.57 31.89
CA ARG A 285 18.77 -38.65 31.91
C ARG A 285 18.84 -37.82 33.19
N SER A 286 18.73 -36.51 33.08
CA SER A 286 18.20 -35.66 34.14
C SER A 286 17.48 -34.49 33.46
N ALA A 287 16.16 -34.60 33.44
CA ALA A 287 15.28 -33.44 33.31
C ALA A 287 15.54 -32.57 34.54
N LEU A 288 16.03 -31.37 34.34
CA LEU A 288 15.97 -30.31 35.33
C LEU A 288 15.48 -29.06 34.61
N ASP A 289 14.38 -28.56 35.14
CA ASP A 289 13.78 -27.27 34.88
C ASP A 289 14.83 -26.20 34.66
N ASP A 290 14.77 -25.55 33.50
CA ASP A 290 15.31 -24.21 33.35
C ASP A 290 14.15 -23.30 32.92
N ASN A 291 13.33 -22.97 33.92
CA ASN A 291 12.52 -21.76 33.93
C ASN A 291 13.46 -20.55 33.94
N LEU A 292 14.13 -20.31 32.81
CA LEU A 292 14.70 -19.00 32.54
C LEU A 292 13.52 -18.08 32.23
N HIS A 293 13.22 -17.22 33.21
CA HIS A 293 12.37 -16.04 33.02
C HIS A 293 12.84 -15.29 31.76
N GLU A 294 12.14 -15.46 30.65
CA GLU A 294 12.25 -14.54 29.52
C GLU A 294 11.84 -13.15 30.02
N PRO A 295 12.70 -12.13 29.88
CA PRO A 295 12.30 -10.76 30.20
C PRO A 295 11.23 -10.34 29.19
N ASN A 296 9.99 -10.22 29.68
CA ASN A 296 8.79 -9.63 29.07
C ASN A 296 8.96 -9.17 27.59
N ASN A 297 8.97 -10.13 26.66
CA ASN A 297 9.34 -9.92 25.25
C ASN A 297 8.16 -9.41 24.38
N GLN A 298 7.16 -8.77 24.98
CA GLN A 298 6.03 -8.17 24.23
C GLN A 298 6.47 -7.04 23.30
N GLN A 299 7.64 -6.42 23.56
CA GLN A 299 8.19 -5.29 22.81
C GLN A 299 8.75 -5.66 21.41
N THR A 300 8.85 -6.95 21.07
CA THR A 300 9.57 -7.42 19.86
C THR A 300 8.67 -8.16 18.87
N ARG A 301 7.38 -8.32 19.18
CA ARG A 301 6.50 -9.16 18.38
C ARG A 301 5.92 -8.36 17.23
N VAL A 302 6.52 -8.50 16.05
CA VAL A 302 5.88 -8.09 14.80
C VAL A 302 4.59 -8.91 14.66
N PHE A 303 3.44 -8.23 14.58
CA PHE A 303 2.19 -8.95 14.41
C PHE A 303 2.14 -9.61 13.01
N PRO A 304 1.46 -10.76 12.85
CA PRO A 304 1.37 -11.44 11.56
C PRO A 304 0.91 -10.54 10.40
N SER A 305 0.01 -9.58 10.70
CA SER A 305 -0.53 -8.60 9.74
C SER A 305 0.50 -7.58 9.24
N PHE A 306 1.69 -7.53 9.82
CA PHE A 306 2.82 -6.67 9.43
C PHE A 306 4.09 -7.45 9.10
N GLN A 307 4.01 -8.77 8.97
CA GLN A 307 5.18 -9.59 8.68
C GLN A 307 5.47 -9.60 7.17
N PHE A 308 6.60 -9.00 6.79
CA PHE A 308 7.09 -9.02 5.41
C PHE A 308 7.79 -10.35 5.09
N SER A 309 7.68 -10.79 3.83
CA SER A 309 8.37 -11.98 3.35
C SER A 309 9.89 -11.80 3.39
N THR A 310 10.60 -12.82 3.90
CA THR A 310 12.06 -12.88 3.82
C THR A 310 12.56 -13.47 2.51
N GLN A 311 11.71 -14.19 1.78
CA GLN A 311 12.04 -14.79 0.47
C GLN A 311 11.88 -13.76 -0.66
N ALA A 312 10.86 -12.91 -0.57
CA ALA A 312 10.59 -11.83 -1.51
C ALA A 312 10.43 -10.48 -0.78
N PRO A 313 11.50 -9.99 -0.12
CA PRO A 313 11.43 -8.77 0.67
C PRO A 313 11.33 -7.52 -0.23
N PRO A 314 10.62 -6.47 0.23
CA PRO A 314 10.60 -5.20 -0.48
C PRO A 314 12.00 -4.57 -0.51
N SER A 315 12.24 -3.78 -1.56
CA SER A 315 13.37 -2.87 -1.61
C SER A 315 13.01 -1.57 -0.91
N ILE A 316 13.88 -1.12 0.00
CA ILE A 316 13.78 0.18 0.65
C ILE A 316 14.62 1.15 -0.17
N ILE A 317 14.04 2.31 -0.47
CA ILE A 317 14.72 3.46 -1.07
C ILE A 317 14.55 4.61 -0.11
N THR A 318 15.64 5.15 0.39
CA THR A 318 15.62 6.25 1.36
C THR A 318 16.94 6.99 1.36
N GLU A 319 16.95 8.15 1.99
CA GLU A 319 18.15 8.89 2.39
C GLU A 319 18.06 9.18 3.90
N GLY A 320 19.21 9.24 4.57
CA GLY A 320 19.31 9.71 5.94
C GLY A 320 19.76 11.17 5.99
N SER A 321 20.30 11.59 7.12
CA SER A 321 20.79 12.96 7.33
C SER A 321 22.03 13.31 6.50
N GLN A 322 22.78 12.31 6.03
CA GLN A 322 24.02 12.50 5.27
C GLN A 322 24.13 11.50 4.13
N GLY A 323 24.36 11.99 2.91
CA GLY A 323 24.45 11.16 1.71
C GLY A 323 23.20 11.25 0.84
N GLY A 324 23.35 10.84 -0.42
CA GLY A 324 22.23 10.79 -1.36
C GLY A 324 21.35 9.54 -1.17
N PRO A 325 20.29 9.40 -1.97
CA PRO A 325 19.37 8.28 -1.90
C PRO A 325 20.09 6.96 -2.22
N TRP A 326 19.77 5.92 -1.46
CA TRP A 326 20.26 4.55 -1.68
C TRP A 326 19.11 3.56 -1.76
N ARG A 327 19.42 2.35 -2.26
CA ARG A 327 18.47 1.23 -2.34
C ARG A 327 19.08 -0.05 -1.77
N LYS A 328 18.38 -0.71 -0.84
CA LYS A 328 18.72 -2.07 -0.33
C LYS A 328 17.45 -2.89 -0.14
N LYS A 329 17.53 -4.23 -0.18
CA LYS A 329 16.40 -5.05 0.29
C LYS A 329 16.28 -4.90 1.80
N ALA A 330 15.07 -5.00 2.34
CA ALA A 330 14.84 -4.95 3.79
C ALA A 330 15.66 -6.01 4.56
N THR A 331 15.91 -7.17 3.94
CA THR A 331 16.74 -8.25 4.50
C THR A 331 18.24 -8.00 4.46
N ASP A 332 18.69 -7.08 3.60
CA ASP A 332 20.12 -6.77 3.44
C ASP A 332 20.61 -5.77 4.49
N LEU A 333 19.69 -5.11 5.19
CA LEU A 333 19.99 -4.27 6.34
C LEU A 333 20.60 -5.12 7.46
N ASN A 334 21.79 -4.75 7.91
CA ASN A 334 22.60 -5.59 8.78
C ASN A 334 22.58 -5.10 10.25
N GLY A 335 21.88 -4.01 10.54
CA GLY A 335 21.76 -3.44 11.88
C GLY A 335 22.79 -2.35 12.20
N THR A 336 23.77 -2.09 11.32
CA THR A 336 24.72 -0.98 11.51
C THR A 336 24.15 0.36 11.05
N GLU A 337 23.13 0.35 10.19
CA GLU A 337 22.55 1.58 9.66
C GLU A 337 22.09 2.51 10.79
N ASP A 338 22.46 3.79 10.71
CA ASP A 338 22.15 4.84 11.69
C ASP A 338 21.43 6.04 11.05
N GLU A 339 21.36 7.18 11.74
CA GLU A 339 20.68 8.39 11.25
C GLU A 339 21.30 8.98 9.97
N LYS A 340 22.51 8.55 9.57
CA LYS A 340 23.10 8.92 8.28
C LYS A 340 22.50 8.11 7.15
N ASP A 341 22.11 6.86 7.42
CA ASP A 341 21.55 5.94 6.44
C ASP A 341 20.01 6.02 6.38
N LEU A 342 19.36 6.12 7.53
CA LEU A 342 17.89 6.08 7.67
C LEU A 342 17.36 7.40 8.23
N PRO A 343 16.11 7.79 7.89
CA PRO A 343 15.49 8.97 8.48
C PRO A 343 15.37 8.84 10.01
N GLY A 344 15.73 9.88 10.75
CA GLY A 344 15.69 9.86 12.23
C GLY A 344 14.31 9.48 12.78
N TRP A 345 13.22 9.97 12.17
CA TRP A 345 11.86 9.60 12.57
C TRP A 345 11.55 8.11 12.40
N CYS A 346 12.20 7.44 11.45
CA CYS A 346 12.05 6.02 11.21
C CYS A 346 12.78 5.22 12.31
N ILE A 347 14.00 5.65 12.64
CA ILE A 347 14.79 5.07 13.74
C ILE A 347 14.05 5.26 15.07
N ASP A 348 13.57 6.46 15.37
CA ASP A 348 12.81 6.78 16.59
C ASP A 348 11.55 5.93 16.72
N CYS A 349 10.83 5.74 15.61
CA CYS A 349 9.64 4.91 15.56
C CYS A 349 9.94 3.44 15.90
N VAL A 350 11.00 2.88 15.32
CA VAL A 350 11.34 1.45 15.47
C VAL A 350 12.08 1.16 16.77
N LEU A 351 13.00 2.02 17.21
CA LEU A 351 13.79 1.81 18.43
C LEU A 351 13.12 2.31 19.70
N HIS A 352 12.46 3.48 19.63
CA HIS A 352 11.97 4.19 20.82
C HIS A 352 10.45 4.21 20.92
N GLU A 353 9.75 3.64 19.93
CA GLU A 353 8.29 3.64 19.84
C GLU A 353 7.68 5.05 19.85
N ARG A 354 8.50 6.05 19.48
CA ARG A 354 8.10 7.45 19.47
C ARG A 354 7.51 7.80 18.11
N LEU A 355 6.35 8.42 18.14
CA LEU A 355 5.65 8.90 16.95
C LEU A 355 5.83 10.40 16.84
N SER A 356 6.06 10.89 15.62
CA SER A 356 6.04 12.33 15.36
C SER A 356 4.65 12.91 15.65
N GLN A 357 4.59 14.21 15.94
CA GLN A 357 3.40 14.89 16.46
C GLN A 357 2.16 14.63 15.59
N ARG A 358 1.08 14.16 16.25
CA ARG A 358 -0.17 13.73 15.61
C ARG A 358 -1.11 14.91 15.44
N GLU A 359 -1.32 15.38 14.22
CA GLU A 359 -2.41 16.31 13.92
C GLU A 359 -3.73 15.53 13.70
N ASN A 360 -4.83 16.01 14.30
CA ASN A 360 -6.20 15.65 13.95
C ASN A 360 -6.68 14.20 14.18
N SER A 361 -6.25 13.54 15.26
CA SER A 361 -6.73 12.18 15.63
C SER A 361 -8.14 12.15 16.26
N LYS A 362 -8.70 13.31 16.64
CA LYS A 362 -10.00 13.41 17.31
C LYS A 362 -11.09 13.93 16.37
N CYS A 363 -12.29 13.39 16.53
CA CYS A 363 -13.53 13.88 15.96
C CYS A 363 -14.34 14.54 17.06
N SER A 364 -14.84 15.74 16.79
CA SER A 364 -15.83 16.36 17.66
C SER A 364 -17.25 16.12 17.18
N PHE A 365 -18.17 15.97 18.14
CA PHE A 365 -19.56 15.66 17.87
C PHE A 365 -20.47 16.09 19.02
N TYR A 366 -21.77 16.22 18.74
CA TYR A 366 -22.83 16.43 19.70
C TYR A 366 -23.64 15.14 19.89
N LEU A 367 -24.15 14.92 21.10
CA LEU A 367 -24.94 13.74 21.45
C LEU A 367 -26.23 14.18 22.16
N HIS A 368 -27.36 14.06 21.47
CA HIS A 368 -28.65 14.55 21.94
C HIS A 368 -29.72 13.44 21.97
N PRO A 369 -30.73 13.52 22.86
CA PRO A 369 -31.87 12.62 22.78
C PRO A 369 -32.60 12.83 21.44
N TYR A 370 -33.14 11.75 20.87
CA TYR A 370 -33.95 11.83 19.65
C TYR A 370 -35.27 12.58 19.92
N GLU A 371 -35.72 13.37 18.95
CA GLU A 371 -36.92 14.20 19.08
C GLU A 371 -38.16 13.33 19.41
N GLY A 372 -38.98 13.81 20.35
CA GLY A 372 -40.22 13.15 20.77
C GLY A 372 -40.09 12.11 21.89
N GLN A 373 -38.87 11.77 22.36
CA GLN A 373 -38.69 10.96 23.56
C GLN A 373 -38.32 11.81 24.78
N THR A 374 -39.00 11.60 25.91
CA THR A 374 -38.71 12.28 27.19
C THR A 374 -37.52 11.61 27.90
N ILE A 375 -36.35 11.62 27.27
CA ILE A 375 -35.11 11.07 27.83
C ILE A 375 -34.25 12.21 28.39
N THR A 376 -33.52 11.91 29.47
CA THR A 376 -32.58 12.86 30.10
C THR A 376 -31.47 13.24 29.14
N VAL A 377 -31.21 14.54 29.01
CA VAL A 377 -30.07 15.05 28.23
C VAL A 377 -28.77 14.67 28.94
N LEU A 378 -28.02 13.74 28.36
CA LEU A 378 -26.77 13.23 28.93
C LEU A 378 -25.62 14.25 28.91
N THR A 379 -25.55 15.08 27.86
CA THR A 379 -24.41 16.00 27.65
C THR A 379 -24.89 17.38 27.26
N GLN A 380 -24.35 18.41 27.92
CA GLN A 380 -24.71 19.81 27.69
C GLN A 380 -23.81 20.52 26.67
N GLY A 381 -22.78 19.84 26.13
CA GLY A 381 -21.80 20.45 25.24
C GLY A 381 -21.16 19.48 24.25
N LYS A 382 -20.26 20.03 23.44
CA LYS A 382 -19.51 19.34 22.40
C LYS A 382 -18.59 18.27 23.00
N LEU A 383 -18.70 17.04 22.52
CA LEU A 383 -17.82 15.93 22.86
C LEU A 383 -16.65 15.84 21.88
N SER A 384 -15.56 15.19 22.30
CA SER A 384 -14.40 14.91 21.48
C SER A 384 -13.89 13.51 21.77
N ALA A 385 -13.75 12.69 20.73
CA ALA A 385 -13.26 11.33 20.85
C ALA A 385 -12.36 10.96 19.67
N PRO A 386 -11.54 9.90 19.76
CA PRO A 386 -10.76 9.42 18.63
C PRO A 386 -11.63 9.14 17.41
N ARG A 387 -11.12 9.46 16.21
CA ARG A 387 -11.81 9.21 14.93
C ARG A 387 -12.18 7.74 14.72
N ILE A 388 -11.38 6.84 15.28
CA ILE A 388 -11.59 5.39 15.26
C ILE A 388 -12.66 4.91 16.27
N LEU A 389 -13.17 5.77 17.17
CA LEU A 389 -14.17 5.33 18.16
C LEU A 389 -15.40 4.73 17.45
N ARG A 390 -15.77 3.50 17.82
CA ARG A 390 -16.94 2.81 17.26
C ARG A 390 -18.24 3.26 17.90
N ILE A 391 -19.32 3.18 17.14
CA ILE A 391 -20.68 3.48 17.63
C ILE A 391 -21.07 2.60 18.81
N HIS A 392 -20.61 1.34 18.88
CA HIS A 392 -20.82 0.48 20.05
C HIS A 392 -20.38 1.13 21.37
N LYS A 393 -19.21 1.78 21.41
CA LYS A 393 -18.72 2.45 22.62
C LYS A 393 -19.61 3.64 23.01
N ILE A 394 -20.22 4.33 22.03
CA ILE A 394 -21.20 5.40 22.28
C ILE A 394 -22.50 4.80 22.83
N LYS A 395 -22.98 3.67 22.30
CA LYS A 395 -24.14 2.94 22.84
C LYS A 395 -23.92 2.54 24.30
N ASN A 396 -22.75 2.00 24.64
CA ASN A 396 -22.42 1.61 26.01
C ASN A 396 -22.37 2.84 26.93
N TYR A 397 -21.75 3.93 26.48
CA TYR A 397 -21.72 5.19 27.24
C TYR A 397 -23.13 5.71 27.57
N VAL A 398 -24.05 5.70 26.59
CA VAL A 398 -25.44 6.10 26.79
C VAL A 398 -26.14 5.15 27.76
N SER A 399 -25.95 3.84 27.60
CA SER A 399 -26.57 2.80 28.46
C SER A 399 -26.13 2.93 29.92
N GLU A 400 -24.84 3.16 30.16
CA GLU A 400 -24.26 3.37 31.48
C GLU A 400 -24.80 4.65 32.12
N LYS A 401 -24.83 5.77 31.39
CA LYS A 401 -25.31 7.06 31.91
C LYS A 401 -26.80 7.08 32.19
N LEU A 402 -27.60 6.30 31.46
CA LEU A 402 -29.02 6.12 31.71
C LEU A 402 -29.32 5.02 32.75
N ASN A 403 -28.29 4.36 33.30
CA ASN A 403 -28.40 3.25 34.26
C ASN A 403 -29.29 2.09 33.77
N LEU A 404 -29.22 1.77 32.48
CA LEU A 404 -30.06 0.71 31.88
C LEU A 404 -29.59 -0.72 32.23
N GLU A 405 -28.42 -0.89 32.84
CA GLU A 405 -27.79 -2.20 33.08
C GLU A 405 -27.74 -2.67 34.55
N ARG A 406 -28.27 -1.93 35.54
CA ARG A 406 -28.21 -2.39 36.95
C ARG A 406 -29.23 -3.51 37.22
N PRO A 407 -28.80 -4.69 37.72
CA PRO A 407 -29.71 -5.64 38.35
C PRO A 407 -30.23 -5.03 39.67
N LEU A 408 -31.50 -5.27 39.97
CA LEU A 408 -32.10 -4.92 41.25
C LEU A 408 -31.42 -5.75 42.34
N GLU A 409 -30.59 -5.15 43.19
CA GLU A 409 -30.33 -5.73 44.51
C GLU A 409 -31.62 -5.63 45.32
N GLU A 410 -32.27 -6.78 45.54
CA GLU A 410 -33.43 -6.91 46.41
C GLU A 410 -33.05 -6.59 47.86
N ASN A 411 -33.80 -5.67 48.46
CA ASN A 411 -33.83 -5.43 49.89
C ASN A 411 -34.14 -6.74 50.64
N MET A 412 -33.26 -7.15 51.56
CA MET A 412 -33.63 -7.98 52.71
C MET A 412 -33.72 -7.11 53.97
N PRO A 413 -34.64 -7.42 54.92
CA PRO A 413 -35.05 -6.48 55.95
C PRO A 413 -34.07 -6.40 57.13
N GLU A 414 -34.18 -5.28 57.84
CA GLU A 414 -33.38 -4.88 59.00
C GLU A 414 -33.34 -5.89 60.15
N THR A 415 -32.17 -6.02 60.77
CA THR A 415 -32.05 -6.21 62.23
C THR A 415 -30.99 -5.27 62.80
N ASN A 416 -31.49 -4.25 63.53
CA ASN A 416 -30.91 -3.45 64.61
C ASN A 416 -29.42 -3.66 64.98
N ALA A 417 -28.65 -2.56 65.05
CA ALA A 417 -28.39 -1.86 66.33
C ALA A 417 -27.41 -0.68 66.22
N SER A 418 -27.85 0.44 66.81
CA SER A 418 -27.08 1.42 67.60
C SER A 418 -26.08 2.40 66.95
N ALA A 419 -26.47 3.68 67.11
CA ALA A 419 -25.74 4.74 67.84
C ALA A 419 -25.08 5.88 67.04
N GLY A 420 -25.42 7.10 67.49
CA GLY A 420 -24.65 8.35 67.30
C GLY A 420 -25.23 9.28 66.22
N GLN A 421 -26.13 10.22 66.59
CA GLN A 421 -25.82 11.65 66.83
C GLN A 421 -25.35 12.41 65.56
N LEU A 422 -25.75 13.64 65.24
CA LEU A 422 -26.62 14.68 65.79
C LEU A 422 -26.69 15.76 64.67
N VAL A 423 -27.86 16.40 64.50
CA VAL A 423 -28.04 17.86 64.25
C VAL A 423 -27.50 18.41 62.91
N SER A 424 -28.31 19.00 62.03
CA SER A 424 -29.00 20.27 62.31
C SER A 424 -30.30 20.49 61.52
N GLN A 425 -31.23 21.14 62.22
CA GLN A 425 -32.50 21.71 61.78
C GLN A 425 -32.30 23.01 61.00
N GLN A 426 -33.21 23.31 60.07
CA GLN A 426 -34.18 24.42 60.11
C GLN A 426 -34.96 24.48 58.78
N ALA A 427 -36.28 24.25 58.80
CA ALA A 427 -37.38 25.23 58.89
C ALA A 427 -37.54 26.05 57.59
N GLY A 428 -38.70 26.20 56.95
CA GLY A 428 -40.09 25.80 57.20
C GLY A 428 -40.94 26.30 56.01
N GLY A 429 -42.24 26.01 55.99
CA GLY A 429 -43.17 26.67 55.05
C GLY A 429 -44.22 25.75 54.44
N ASN A 430 -45.41 25.76 55.04
CA ASN A 430 -46.58 25.04 54.61
C ASN A 430 -47.28 25.80 53.46
N GLY A 431 -47.68 25.11 52.39
CA GLY A 431 -48.42 25.71 51.28
C GLY A 431 -49.08 24.65 50.39
N LYS A 432 -50.37 24.40 50.63
CA LYS A 432 -51.23 23.54 49.81
C LYS A 432 -51.40 24.15 48.41
N GLY A 433 -51.16 23.36 47.36
CA GLY A 433 -51.46 23.70 45.96
C GLY A 433 -51.60 22.44 45.10
N LYS A 434 -52.68 22.37 44.34
CA LYS A 434 -53.20 21.24 43.56
C LYS A 434 -52.15 20.54 42.66
N GLY A 435 -52.14 19.21 42.70
CA GLY A 435 -51.34 18.38 41.81
C GLY A 435 -51.85 18.37 40.37
N SER A 436 -50.97 18.67 39.43
CA SER A 436 -51.00 18.14 38.07
C SER A 436 -50.12 16.89 38.02
N ASN A 437 -50.59 15.84 37.36
CA ASN A 437 -49.92 14.54 37.29
C ASN A 437 -48.56 14.64 36.60
N VAL A 438 -47.49 14.72 37.40
CA VAL A 438 -46.11 14.43 36.97
C VAL A 438 -45.95 12.92 36.98
N PHE A 439 -45.78 12.32 35.79
CA PHE A 439 -45.40 10.91 35.68
C PHE A 439 -43.94 10.76 36.14
N ARG A 440 -43.74 10.36 37.39
CA ARG A 440 -42.46 9.80 37.84
C ARG A 440 -42.42 8.33 37.40
N PRO A 441 -41.39 7.86 36.69
CA PRO A 441 -41.25 6.44 36.45
C PRO A 441 -40.86 5.78 37.78
N GLY A 442 -41.88 5.24 38.46
CA GLY A 442 -41.70 4.32 39.57
C GLY A 442 -41.10 3.02 39.07
N SER A 443 -40.09 2.56 39.80
CA SER A 443 -39.50 1.22 39.80
C SER A 443 -40.48 0.10 39.49
N LYS A 444 -40.52 -0.33 38.23
CA LYS A 444 -40.86 -1.69 37.83
C LYS A 444 -39.69 -2.21 37.00
N GLY A 445 -39.04 -3.26 37.48
CA GLY A 445 -37.97 -3.94 36.75
C GLY A 445 -38.48 -4.45 35.41
N TRP A 446 -37.60 -4.41 34.41
CA TRP A 446 -37.87 -4.96 33.09
C TRP A 446 -37.97 -6.50 33.21
N PRO A 447 -39.01 -7.14 32.62
CA PRO A 447 -39.04 -8.59 32.47
C PRO A 447 -37.79 -9.10 31.75
N GLN A 448 -37.26 -10.27 32.14
CA GLN A 448 -36.00 -10.82 31.60
C GLN A 448 -35.92 -10.95 30.07
N ASP A 449 -37.06 -10.89 29.37
CA ASP A 449 -37.15 -10.97 27.90
C ASP A 449 -37.15 -9.59 27.18
N SER A 450 -36.94 -8.47 27.89
CA SER A 450 -37.09 -7.12 27.29
C SER A 450 -36.03 -6.11 27.74
N LYS A 451 -34.73 -6.42 27.52
CA LYS A 451 -33.67 -5.42 27.75
C LYS A 451 -33.84 -4.24 26.78
N PRO A 452 -33.99 -2.99 27.25
CA PRO A 452 -34.07 -1.83 26.37
C PRO A 452 -32.79 -1.71 25.54
N ILE A 453 -32.94 -1.52 24.23
CA ILE A 453 -31.83 -1.37 23.28
C ILE A 453 -31.58 0.11 23.04
N VAL A 454 -30.32 0.53 23.13
CA VAL A 454 -29.90 1.88 22.74
C VAL A 454 -29.55 1.90 21.26
N GLU A 455 -30.25 2.75 20.52
CA GLU A 455 -29.91 3.08 19.14
C GLU A 455 -29.23 4.44 19.07
N ILE A 456 -28.21 4.54 18.21
CA ILE A 456 -27.55 5.81 17.85
C ILE A 456 -27.92 6.12 16.40
N LEU A 457 -28.30 7.35 16.13
CA LEU A 457 -28.76 7.82 14.83
C LEU A 457 -27.92 9.02 14.36
N CYS A 458 -27.76 9.15 13.05
CA CYS A 458 -27.24 10.35 12.41
C CYS A 458 -28.06 10.59 11.13
N ASN A 459 -28.53 11.83 10.90
CA ASN A 459 -29.45 12.16 9.80
C ASN A 459 -30.64 11.16 9.70
N ASP A 460 -31.30 10.88 10.84
CA ASP A 460 -32.42 9.92 10.98
C ASP A 460 -32.13 8.46 10.61
N GLN A 461 -30.88 8.11 10.31
CA GLN A 461 -30.46 6.75 10.02
C GLN A 461 -29.88 6.08 11.27
N VAL A 462 -30.35 4.87 11.61
CA VAL A 462 -29.77 4.04 12.67
C VAL A 462 -28.38 3.55 12.26
N LEU A 463 -27.40 3.79 13.13
CA LEU A 463 -26.01 3.46 12.89
C LEU A 463 -25.67 2.03 13.36
N ALA A 464 -24.99 1.29 12.49
CA ALA A 464 -24.41 0.00 12.84
C ALA A 464 -23.30 0.16 13.89
N SER A 465 -23.23 -0.79 14.83
CA SER A 465 -22.33 -0.75 15.99
C SER A 465 -20.84 -0.72 15.62
N GLU A 466 -20.48 -1.31 14.47
CA GLU A 466 -19.10 -1.40 14.00
C GLU A 466 -18.58 -0.11 13.35
N LEU A 467 -19.46 0.81 12.95
CA LEU A 467 -19.02 2.04 12.28
C LEU A 467 -18.18 2.90 13.22
N SER A 468 -17.10 3.48 12.69
CA SER A 468 -16.31 4.48 13.40
C SER A 468 -16.87 5.89 13.22
N LEU A 469 -16.56 6.81 14.14
CA LEU A 469 -16.90 8.23 14.00
C LEU A 469 -16.39 8.82 12.67
N ALA A 470 -15.19 8.44 12.22
CA ALA A 470 -14.65 8.84 10.93
C ALA A 470 -15.55 8.41 9.77
N THR A 471 -16.01 7.16 9.80
CA THR A 471 -16.86 6.56 8.77
C THR A 471 -18.22 7.23 8.73
N VAL A 472 -18.84 7.43 9.90
CA VAL A 472 -20.11 8.15 10.00
C VAL A 472 -19.97 9.58 9.47
N ARG A 473 -18.88 10.27 9.81
CA ARG A 473 -18.62 11.63 9.31
C ARG A 473 -18.48 11.65 7.78
N ALA A 474 -17.72 10.72 7.21
CA ALA A 474 -17.42 10.67 5.79
C ALA A 474 -18.61 10.24 4.92
N TYR A 475 -19.40 9.26 5.36
CA TYR A 475 -20.40 8.61 4.51
C TYR A 475 -21.86 8.88 4.90
N ILE A 476 -22.14 9.32 6.12
CA ILE A 476 -23.52 9.51 6.61
C ILE A 476 -23.79 11.00 6.87
N TRP A 477 -22.89 11.66 7.61
CA TRP A 477 -23.04 13.08 7.95
C TRP A 477 -22.87 13.99 6.72
N LYS A 478 -21.76 13.84 6.00
CA LYS A 478 -21.41 14.56 4.75
C LYS A 478 -21.52 16.10 4.82
N LYS A 479 -21.50 16.69 6.02
CA LYS A 479 -21.53 18.15 6.24
C LYS A 479 -20.19 18.63 6.82
N PRO A 480 -19.79 19.89 6.55
CA PRO A 480 -18.52 20.44 7.05
C PRO A 480 -18.55 20.69 8.57
N GLU A 481 -19.73 20.91 9.13
CA GLU A 481 -19.98 21.15 10.55
C GLU A 481 -19.63 19.95 11.44
N ASP A 482 -19.64 20.17 12.75
CA ASP A 482 -19.49 19.08 13.73
C ASP A 482 -20.59 18.03 13.57
N LEU A 483 -20.23 16.78 13.87
CA LEU A 483 -21.14 15.64 13.73
C LEU A 483 -22.25 15.72 14.77
N TYR A 484 -23.51 15.54 14.37
CA TYR A 484 -24.64 15.41 15.31
C TYR A 484 -25.11 13.96 15.37
N LEU A 485 -25.07 13.39 16.56
CA LEU A 485 -25.58 12.06 16.88
C LEU A 485 -26.78 12.19 17.81
N HIS A 486 -27.80 11.36 17.55
CA HIS A 486 -28.96 11.24 18.40
C HIS A 486 -29.01 9.86 19.04
N TYR A 487 -29.49 9.75 20.27
CA TYR A 487 -29.75 8.46 20.91
C TYR A 487 -31.23 8.31 21.26
N ARG A 488 -31.73 7.08 21.16
CA ARG A 488 -33.09 6.71 21.57
C ARG A 488 -33.09 5.34 22.22
N ILE A 489 -34.09 5.11 23.06
CA ILE A 489 -34.33 3.80 23.68
C ILE A 489 -35.47 3.14 22.94
N VAL A 490 -35.27 1.89 22.53
CA VAL A 490 -36.30 1.04 21.93
C VAL A 490 -36.49 -0.23 22.76
N PRO A 491 -37.73 -0.74 22.91
CA PRO A 491 -37.96 -2.04 23.54
C PRO A 491 -37.26 -3.15 22.74
N SER A 492 -36.68 -4.15 23.41
CA SER A 492 -36.30 -5.39 22.73
C SER A 492 -37.54 -5.99 22.08
N ARG A 493 -37.45 -6.33 20.79
CA ARG A 493 -38.51 -7.04 20.07
C ARG A 493 -38.45 -8.53 20.32
#